data_AF-A0A257LIN1-F1
#
_entry.id   AF-A0A257LIN1-F1
#
_cell.length_a   1.000
_cell.length_b   1.000
_cell.length_c   1.000
_cell.angle_alpha   90.00
_cell.angle_beta   90.00
_cell.angle_gamma   90.00
#
_symmetry.space_group_name_H-M   'P 1'
#
loop_
_entity.id
_entity.type
_entity.pdbx_description
1 polymer ?
#
loop_
_entity_poly.entity_id
_entity_poly.type
_entity_poly.pdbx_seq_one_letter_code
_entity_poly.pdbx_strand_id
1 'polypeptide(L)'
;MVGVVPELFGNIFLFLPSQMALSFCMKSLRLVFSLGLLSVCALKAQEERQAPPTEIPDFSNLDEYIYVPKSTLQFGFRSISGPKTSFSGKGKLVTDALSGTATGTSENRIYHDGSVSVDARTTVVDNGDGTSSTVPVPNDGKTNTWSYASAKQLTTDGYLAFHTYSAEITDTNIRSRDASRTSGVELGVAYDMGKAVKRFDWSIIAGV
;
A
#
# COMPACT_ATOMS: atom_id res chain seq x y z
N MET A 1 -19.93 -73.08 -23.60
CA MET A 1 -21.38 -73.30 -23.79
C MET A 1 -22.09 -72.04 -23.35
N VAL A 2 -22.72 -71.34 -24.31
CA VAL A 2 -24.20 -71.14 -24.34
C VAL A 2 -24.62 -70.29 -23.13
N GLY A 3 -24.96 -69.01 -23.24
CA GLY A 3 -25.78 -68.38 -24.27
C GLY A 3 -27.17 -68.09 -23.68
N VAL A 4 -27.69 -66.91 -24.02
CA VAL A 4 -29.10 -66.46 -23.97
C VAL A 4 -29.50 -65.47 -22.85
N VAL A 5 -29.93 -64.31 -23.34
CA VAL A 5 -30.66 -63.16 -22.73
C VAL A 5 -32.17 -63.38 -22.99
N PRO A 6 -33.10 -62.90 -22.14
CA PRO A 6 -33.93 -61.70 -22.48
C PRO A 6 -34.03 -60.69 -21.31
N GLU A 7 -33.94 -59.38 -21.57
CA GLU A 7 -35.05 -58.38 -21.60
C GLU A 7 -35.88 -58.30 -20.30
N LEU A 8 -36.16 -57.14 -19.65
CA LEU A 8 -36.68 -55.88 -20.18
C LEU A 8 -36.76 -54.79 -19.07
N PHE A 9 -36.83 -53.51 -19.53
CA PHE A 9 -37.09 -52.23 -18.83
C PHE A 9 -35.97 -51.63 -17.96
N GLY A 10 -35.51 -50.39 -18.13
CA GLY A 10 -35.90 -49.28 -19.02
C GLY A 10 -35.33 -47.98 -18.46
N ASN A 11 -34.58 -47.22 -19.28
CA ASN A 11 -34.65 -45.75 -19.40
C ASN A 11 -33.47 -45.25 -20.24
N ILE A 12 -33.82 -44.86 -21.47
CA ILE A 12 -32.98 -44.13 -22.42
C ILE A 12 -33.27 -42.65 -22.18
N PHE A 13 -32.28 -41.87 -21.73
CA PHE A 13 -32.26 -40.43 -21.96
C PHE A 13 -31.02 -40.10 -22.79
N LEU A 14 -31.22 -40.10 -24.11
CA LEU A 14 -30.29 -39.54 -25.08
C LEU A 14 -30.51 -38.02 -25.17
N PHE A 15 -29.43 -37.29 -24.94
CA PHE A 15 -29.26 -35.86 -25.22
C PHE A 15 -29.36 -35.57 -26.72
N LEU A 16 -30.15 -34.55 -27.11
CA LEU A 16 -29.99 -33.77 -28.35
C LEU A 16 -30.46 -32.30 -28.13
N PRO A 17 -29.99 -31.33 -28.93
CA PRO A 17 -29.63 -29.97 -28.48
C PRO A 17 -30.68 -28.87 -28.77
N SER A 18 -30.78 -27.86 -27.90
CA SER A 18 -31.67 -26.69 -28.03
C SER A 18 -30.93 -25.35 -28.23
N GLN A 19 -29.94 -25.30 -29.12
CA GLN A 19 -29.07 -24.11 -29.30
C GLN A 19 -29.33 -23.30 -30.60
N MET A 20 -30.48 -23.46 -31.27
CA MET A 20 -30.77 -22.73 -32.53
C MET A 20 -31.86 -21.65 -32.45
N ALA A 21 -32.38 -21.28 -31.27
CA ALA A 21 -33.47 -20.30 -31.18
C ALA A 21 -33.05 -18.85 -30.84
N LEU A 22 -31.88 -18.63 -30.21
CA LEU A 22 -31.52 -17.30 -29.67
C LEU A 22 -30.78 -16.37 -30.65
N SER A 23 -30.17 -16.90 -31.72
CA SER A 23 -29.36 -16.09 -32.66
C SER A 23 -30.20 -15.30 -33.67
N PHE A 24 -31.46 -15.70 -33.92
CA PHE A 24 -32.31 -15.09 -34.94
C PHE A 24 -32.97 -13.77 -34.47
N CYS A 25 -33.25 -13.64 -33.17
CA CYS A 25 -33.99 -12.52 -32.59
C CYS A 25 -33.17 -11.21 -32.55
N MET A 26 -31.84 -11.28 -32.36
CA MET A 26 -31.00 -10.08 -32.28
C MET A 26 -30.65 -9.47 -33.65
N LYS A 27 -30.77 -10.24 -34.75
CA LYS A 27 -30.51 -9.75 -36.11
C LYS A 27 -31.70 -9.01 -36.70
N SER A 28 -32.93 -9.45 -36.42
CA SER A 28 -34.15 -8.77 -36.88
C SER A 28 -34.34 -7.41 -36.22
N LEU A 29 -34.00 -7.28 -34.93
CA LEU A 29 -34.15 -6.03 -34.18
C LEU A 29 -33.27 -4.89 -34.73
N ARG A 30 -32.04 -5.21 -35.17
CA ARG A 30 -31.12 -4.22 -35.77
C ARG A 30 -31.64 -3.70 -37.11
N LEU A 31 -32.28 -4.55 -37.90
CA LEU A 31 -32.77 -4.22 -39.24
C LEU A 31 -34.00 -3.29 -39.17
N VAL A 32 -34.88 -3.50 -38.19
CA VAL A 32 -36.05 -2.62 -37.94
C VAL A 32 -35.61 -1.22 -37.49
N PHE A 33 -34.59 -1.12 -36.63
CA PHE A 33 -34.09 0.18 -36.17
C PHE A 33 -33.44 0.99 -37.31
N SER A 34 -32.70 0.33 -38.21
CA SER A 34 -32.15 0.99 -39.39
C SER A 34 -33.21 1.45 -40.40
N LEU A 35 -34.29 0.68 -40.60
CA LEU A 35 -35.40 1.09 -41.48
C LEU A 35 -36.16 2.29 -40.91
N GLY A 36 -36.34 2.36 -39.59
CA GLY A 36 -36.99 3.50 -38.93
C GLY A 36 -36.22 4.80 -39.10
N LEU A 37 -34.89 4.77 -38.96
CA LEU A 37 -34.03 5.95 -39.14
C LEU A 37 -34.05 6.48 -40.58
N LEU A 38 -34.04 5.59 -41.59
CA LEU A 38 -34.12 5.96 -43.00
C LEU A 38 -35.46 6.62 -43.37
N SER A 39 -36.58 6.16 -42.78
CA SER A 39 -37.91 6.73 -43.03
C SER A 39 -38.05 8.16 -42.51
N VAL A 40 -37.42 8.50 -41.37
CA VAL A 40 -37.46 9.86 -40.81
C VAL A 40 -36.61 10.83 -41.65
N CYS A 41 -35.47 10.36 -42.19
CA CYS A 41 -34.66 11.15 -43.11
C CYS A 41 -35.38 11.44 -44.44
N ALA A 42 -36.14 10.48 -44.98
CA ALA A 42 -36.89 10.68 -46.22
C ALA A 42 -38.02 11.72 -46.07
N LEU A 43 -38.74 11.72 -44.93
CA LEU A 43 -39.78 12.71 -44.64
C LEU A 43 -39.21 14.13 -44.50
N LYS A 44 -38.09 14.29 -43.79
CA LYS A 44 -37.38 15.58 -43.65
C LYS A 44 -36.88 16.13 -44.99
N ALA A 45 -36.37 15.26 -45.88
CA ALA A 45 -35.88 15.65 -47.19
C ALA A 45 -37.01 16.04 -48.17
N GLN A 46 -38.23 15.50 -47.99
CA GLN A 46 -39.37 15.82 -48.84
C GLN A 46 -40.01 17.16 -48.45
N GLU A 47 -39.99 17.51 -47.15
CA GLU A 47 -40.46 18.80 -46.64
C GLU A 47 -39.58 19.98 -47.10
N GLU A 48 -38.26 19.76 -47.24
CA GLU A 48 -37.31 20.78 -47.69
C GLU A 48 -37.41 21.12 -49.19
N ARG A 49 -37.99 20.23 -50.01
CA ARG A 49 -38.14 20.46 -51.47
C ARG A 49 -39.31 21.38 -51.84
N GLN A 50 -40.18 21.74 -50.91
CA GLN A 50 -41.41 22.49 -51.19
C GLN A 50 -41.51 23.81 -50.41
N ALA A 51 -40.37 24.45 -50.14
CA ALA A 51 -40.31 25.81 -49.62
C ALA A 51 -40.16 26.84 -50.76
N PRO A 52 -40.88 27.98 -50.74
CA PRO A 52 -40.65 29.07 -51.70
C PRO A 52 -39.22 29.63 -51.58
N PRO A 53 -38.67 30.27 -52.63
CA PRO A 53 -37.27 30.73 -52.62
C PRO A 53 -37.05 31.73 -51.48
N THR A 54 -36.23 31.35 -50.51
CA THR A 54 -35.75 32.25 -49.47
C THR A 54 -34.77 33.25 -50.10
N GLU A 55 -35.00 34.54 -49.89
CA GLU A 55 -34.11 35.61 -50.31
C GLU A 55 -32.70 35.38 -49.74
N ILE A 56 -31.67 35.61 -50.57
CA ILE A 56 -30.26 35.48 -50.18
C ILE A 56 -29.96 36.61 -49.18
N PRO A 57 -29.58 36.31 -47.92
CA PRO A 57 -29.23 37.35 -46.97
C PRO A 57 -27.97 38.10 -47.43
N ASP A 58 -27.99 39.42 -47.29
CA ASP A 58 -26.86 40.30 -47.61
C ASP A 58 -25.64 39.96 -46.75
N PHE A 59 -24.54 39.58 -47.41
CA PHE A 59 -23.30 39.10 -46.80
C PHE A 59 -22.31 40.23 -46.46
N SER A 60 -22.71 41.50 -46.57
CA SER A 60 -21.83 42.65 -46.35
C SER A 60 -21.43 42.90 -44.88
N ASN A 61 -22.00 42.16 -43.90
CA ASN A 61 -21.59 42.18 -42.49
C ASN A 61 -21.00 40.83 -42.00
N LEU A 62 -20.44 40.00 -42.89
CA LEU A 62 -19.89 38.70 -42.51
C LEU A 62 -18.69 38.76 -41.55
N ASP A 63 -17.95 39.88 -41.52
CA ASP A 63 -16.80 40.03 -40.62
C ASP A 63 -17.21 39.99 -39.13
N GLU A 64 -18.46 40.38 -38.80
CA GLU A 64 -18.99 40.31 -37.43
C GLU A 64 -19.39 38.87 -37.03
N TYR A 65 -19.59 37.97 -38.00
CA TYR A 65 -19.99 36.57 -37.78
C TYR A 65 -18.87 35.55 -38.02
N ILE A 66 -17.73 35.95 -38.57
CA ILE A 66 -16.54 35.09 -38.68
C ILE A 66 -15.78 35.14 -37.34
N TYR A 67 -16.23 34.32 -36.37
CA TYR A 67 -15.46 34.08 -35.15
C TYR A 67 -14.17 33.34 -35.51
N VAL A 68 -13.01 33.99 -35.33
CA VAL A 68 -11.70 33.34 -35.42
C VAL A 68 -11.37 32.77 -34.04
N PRO A 69 -11.41 31.44 -33.83
CA PRO A 69 -11.07 30.85 -32.54
C PRO A 69 -9.64 31.20 -32.17
N LYS A 70 -9.46 31.75 -30.96
CA LYS A 70 -8.13 32.03 -30.43
C LYS A 70 -7.61 30.75 -29.79
N SER A 71 -6.75 30.03 -30.51
CA SER A 71 -6.02 28.90 -29.95
C SER A 71 -4.73 29.38 -29.29
N THR A 72 -4.52 29.05 -28.02
CA THR A 72 -3.24 29.26 -27.34
C THR A 72 -2.53 27.93 -27.19
N LEU A 73 -1.34 27.82 -27.79
CA LEU A 73 -0.46 26.66 -27.63
C LEU A 73 0.61 27.00 -26.59
N GLN A 74 0.71 26.16 -25.56
CA GLN A 74 1.71 26.27 -24.51
C GLN A 74 2.63 25.06 -24.56
N PHE A 75 3.93 25.31 -24.54
CA PHE A 75 4.95 24.27 -24.56
C PHE A 75 5.87 24.46 -23.37
N GLY A 76 5.96 23.43 -22.52
CA GLY A 76 6.67 23.47 -21.25
C GLY A 76 7.66 22.31 -21.12
N PHE A 77 8.78 22.58 -20.46
CA PHE A 77 9.73 21.56 -20.03
C PHE A 77 9.77 21.50 -18.52
N ARG A 78 9.70 20.29 -17.96
CA ARG A 78 9.86 20.04 -16.53
C ARG A 78 11.10 19.20 -16.29
N SER A 79 11.90 19.58 -15.29
CA SER A 79 13.05 18.78 -14.83
C SER A 79 13.06 18.80 -13.30
N ILE A 80 12.79 17.66 -12.68
CA ILE A 80 12.80 17.50 -11.23
C ILE A 80 13.97 16.57 -10.86
N SER A 81 14.90 17.08 -10.05
CA SER A 81 15.92 16.25 -9.39
C SER A 81 15.43 15.82 -8.02
N GLY A 82 15.63 14.55 -7.68
CA GLY A 82 15.37 14.08 -6.32
C GLY A 82 16.46 14.52 -5.33
N PRO A 83 16.21 14.36 -4.02
CA PRO A 83 17.18 14.70 -2.99
C PRO A 83 18.42 13.81 -3.08
N LYS A 84 19.59 14.40 -2.83
CA LYS A 84 20.83 13.65 -2.61
C LYS A 84 20.98 13.41 -1.11
N THR A 85 20.87 12.15 -0.70
CA THR A 85 21.01 11.76 0.71
C THR A 85 22.16 10.79 0.87
N SER A 86 23.02 11.07 1.86
CA SER A 86 24.10 10.17 2.27
C SER A 86 23.95 9.84 3.74
N PHE A 87 24.01 8.56 4.07
CA PHE A 87 23.97 8.08 5.44
C PHE A 87 25.32 7.43 5.76
N SER A 88 25.93 7.86 6.87
CA SER A 88 27.17 7.29 7.38
C SER A 88 27.15 7.37 8.91
N GLY A 89 27.87 6.46 9.56
CA GLY A 89 27.96 6.43 11.01
C GLY A 89 28.55 5.11 11.49
N LYS A 90 29.35 5.19 12.54
CA LYS A 90 29.75 4.03 13.34
C LYS A 90 29.21 4.26 14.74
N GLY A 91 28.72 3.21 15.38
CA GLY A 91 28.22 3.27 16.73
C GLY A 91 28.28 1.89 17.37
N LYS A 92 28.78 1.85 18.60
CA LYS A 92 28.63 0.70 19.48
C LYS A 92 27.74 1.14 20.62
N LEU A 93 26.65 0.42 20.85
CA LEU A 93 25.92 0.57 22.10
C LEU A 93 26.75 -0.15 23.16
N VAL A 94 27.48 0.62 23.96
CA VAL A 94 28.21 0.09 25.11
C VAL A 94 27.18 -0.31 26.15
N THR A 95 27.26 -1.55 26.60
CA THR A 95 26.38 -2.09 27.63
C THR A 95 27.11 -1.97 28.96
N ASP A 96 26.47 -1.40 29.97
CA ASP A 96 27.01 -1.44 31.36
C ASP A 96 26.80 -2.82 32.02
N ALA A 97 26.36 -3.82 31.25
CA ALA A 97 26.21 -5.18 31.74
C ALA A 97 27.58 -5.82 32.03
N LEU A 98 27.79 -6.14 33.29
CA LEU A 98 28.94 -6.88 33.80
C LEU A 98 28.48 -8.29 34.13
N SER A 99 28.56 -9.23 33.19
CA SER A 99 27.98 -10.58 33.38
C SER A 99 28.85 -11.53 34.23
N GLY A 100 30.03 -11.09 34.67
CA GLY A 100 30.99 -11.89 35.45
C GLY A 100 31.51 -13.11 34.68
N THR A 101 32.23 -14.00 35.36
CA THR A 101 32.70 -15.27 34.77
C THR A 101 31.61 -16.35 34.86
N ALA A 102 31.53 -17.29 33.92
CA ALA A 102 30.48 -18.32 33.92
C ALA A 102 30.48 -19.21 35.19
N THR A 103 31.64 -19.36 35.83
CA THR A 103 31.84 -20.21 37.02
C THR A 103 32.21 -19.43 38.28
N GLY A 104 32.27 -18.10 38.21
CA GLY A 104 32.64 -17.26 39.33
C GLY A 104 31.63 -17.32 40.47
N THR A 105 32.11 -17.66 41.66
CA THR A 105 31.34 -17.67 42.91
C THR A 105 31.44 -16.31 43.60
N SER A 106 30.33 -15.81 44.15
CA SER A 106 30.29 -14.53 44.89
C SER A 106 30.79 -13.31 44.09
N GLU A 107 30.47 -13.26 42.80
CA GLU A 107 30.74 -12.09 41.97
C GLU A 107 29.50 -11.20 41.85
N ASN A 108 29.71 -9.88 41.78
CA ASN A 108 28.65 -8.96 41.41
C ASN A 108 28.44 -9.00 39.89
N ARG A 109 27.20 -9.19 39.46
CA ARG A 109 26.80 -9.26 38.06
C ARG A 109 25.67 -8.29 37.79
N ILE A 110 25.82 -7.53 36.73
CA ILE A 110 24.84 -6.54 36.28
C ILE A 110 24.35 -6.97 34.91
N TYR A 111 23.04 -7.09 34.78
CA TYR A 111 22.34 -7.45 33.56
C TYR A 111 21.38 -6.32 33.17
N HIS A 112 20.81 -6.41 31.97
CA HIS A 112 19.85 -5.39 31.51
C HIS A 112 18.51 -5.48 32.24
N ASP A 113 18.21 -6.65 32.79
CA ASP A 113 16.95 -6.99 33.42
C ASP A 113 17.12 -7.38 34.90
N GLY A 114 18.24 -7.02 35.51
CA GLY A 114 18.45 -7.20 36.95
C GLY A 114 19.91 -7.30 37.35
N SER A 115 20.15 -7.72 38.59
CA SER A 115 21.48 -7.84 39.15
C SER A 115 21.58 -9.02 40.10
N VAL A 116 22.79 -9.55 40.25
CA VAL A 116 23.14 -10.59 41.20
C VAL A 116 24.36 -10.10 41.99
N SER A 117 24.21 -9.96 43.29
CA SER A 117 25.23 -9.45 44.20
C SER A 117 25.66 -10.51 45.22
N VAL A 118 26.79 -10.26 45.89
CA VAL A 118 27.21 -11.01 47.07
C VAL A 118 26.11 -10.96 48.14
N ASP A 119 26.00 -12.03 48.92
CA ASP A 119 25.04 -12.12 50.02
C ASP A 119 25.18 -10.95 51.00
N ALA A 120 24.11 -10.18 51.14
CA ALA A 120 23.97 -9.08 52.09
C ALA A 120 22.90 -9.36 53.17
N ARG A 121 22.46 -10.62 53.32
CA ARG A 121 21.46 -10.99 54.33
C ARG A 121 22.01 -10.76 55.74
N THR A 122 21.14 -10.26 56.60
CA THR A 122 21.39 -10.12 58.04
C THR A 122 20.37 -10.91 58.83
N THR A 123 20.74 -11.28 60.05
CA THR A 123 19.87 -11.92 61.04
C THR A 123 19.92 -11.14 62.34
N VAL A 124 18.86 -11.28 63.14
CA VAL A 124 18.75 -10.65 64.46
C VAL A 124 19.16 -11.67 65.51
N VAL A 125 20.06 -11.26 66.41
CA VAL A 125 20.53 -12.05 67.54
C VAL A 125 20.08 -11.37 68.82
N ASP A 126 19.50 -12.15 69.73
CA ASP A 126 19.19 -11.71 71.09
C ASP A 126 20.49 -11.66 71.91
N ASN A 127 20.75 -10.52 72.54
CA ASN A 127 21.97 -10.30 73.33
C ASN A 127 21.84 -10.85 74.76
N GLY A 128 20.64 -11.31 75.17
CA GLY A 128 20.39 -11.84 76.51
C GLY A 128 20.25 -10.77 77.61
N ASP A 129 20.30 -9.49 77.24
CA ASP A 129 20.09 -8.32 78.11
C ASP A 129 18.76 -7.60 77.81
N GLY A 130 17.88 -8.23 77.02
CA GLY A 130 16.64 -7.65 76.53
C GLY A 130 16.81 -6.74 75.31
N THR A 131 18.02 -6.62 74.76
CA THR A 131 18.30 -5.95 73.49
C THR A 131 18.56 -6.96 72.37
N SER A 132 18.47 -6.51 71.13
CA SER A 132 18.80 -7.33 69.97
C SER A 132 19.78 -6.61 69.05
N SER A 133 20.65 -7.36 68.41
CA SER A 133 21.63 -6.84 67.45
C SER A 133 21.48 -7.51 66.09
N THR A 134 21.78 -6.77 65.03
CA THR A 134 21.75 -7.27 63.65
C THR A 134 23.16 -7.68 63.25
N VAL A 135 23.33 -8.94 62.85
CA VAL A 135 24.61 -9.48 62.38
C VAL A 135 24.48 -10.02 60.96
N PRO A 136 25.52 -9.94 60.12
CA PRO A 136 25.52 -10.60 58.82
C PRO A 136 25.32 -12.11 58.94
N VAL A 137 24.56 -12.70 58.02
CA VAL A 137 24.45 -14.16 57.91
C VAL A 137 25.82 -14.71 57.45
N PRO A 138 26.29 -15.84 58.03
CA PRO A 138 27.51 -16.49 57.56
C PRO A 138 27.46 -16.79 56.05
N ASN A 139 28.56 -16.51 55.36
CA ASN A 139 28.65 -16.71 53.91
C ASN A 139 28.48 -18.20 53.57
N ASP A 140 27.41 -18.54 52.86
CA ASP A 140 27.08 -19.88 52.39
C ASP A 140 27.62 -20.17 50.96
N GLY A 141 28.43 -19.25 50.42
CA GLY A 141 28.97 -19.32 49.07
C GLY A 141 27.95 -19.02 47.97
N LYS A 142 26.74 -18.56 48.32
CA LYS A 142 25.66 -18.27 47.37
C LYS A 142 25.46 -16.76 47.21
N THR A 143 24.90 -16.37 46.08
CA THR A 143 24.49 -15.00 45.78
C THR A 143 23.02 -14.83 46.16
N ASN A 144 22.75 -14.52 47.43
CA ASN A 144 21.39 -14.42 47.97
C ASN A 144 20.79 -13.02 47.84
N THR A 145 21.48 -12.10 47.19
CA THR A 145 21.02 -10.74 46.93
C THR A 145 20.90 -10.56 45.42
N TRP A 146 19.67 -10.45 44.93
CA TRP A 146 19.38 -10.32 43.51
C TRP A 146 18.18 -9.40 43.29
N SER A 147 18.14 -8.80 42.10
CA SER A 147 17.03 -7.98 41.63
C SER A 147 16.60 -8.45 40.25
N TYR A 148 15.33 -8.24 39.90
CA TYR A 148 14.77 -8.61 38.61
C TYR A 148 13.78 -7.55 38.15
N ALA A 149 13.66 -7.36 36.84
CA ALA A 149 12.76 -6.38 36.25
C ALA A 149 11.33 -6.93 36.02
N SER A 150 11.17 -8.25 35.84
CA SER A 150 9.89 -8.86 35.50
C SER A 150 9.75 -10.30 35.99
N ALA A 151 8.53 -10.68 36.42
CA ALA A 151 8.19 -12.07 36.73
C ALA A 151 8.36 -13.03 35.54
N LYS A 152 8.40 -12.52 34.31
CA LYS A 152 8.68 -13.32 33.11
C LYS A 152 10.11 -13.89 33.07
N GLN A 153 11.01 -13.38 33.91
CA GLN A 153 12.37 -13.93 34.05
C GLN A 153 12.37 -15.26 34.82
N LEU A 154 11.29 -15.61 35.51
CA LEU A 154 11.16 -16.91 36.17
C LEU A 154 10.85 -17.99 35.14
N THR A 155 11.78 -18.93 35.01
CA THR A 155 11.65 -20.13 34.19
C THR A 155 10.73 -21.16 34.86
N THR A 156 10.16 -22.07 34.06
CA THR A 156 9.28 -23.13 34.56
C THR A 156 9.96 -24.04 35.59
N ASP A 157 11.28 -24.17 35.53
CA ASP A 157 12.09 -24.98 36.44
C ASP A 157 12.42 -24.25 37.76
N GLY A 158 11.92 -23.03 37.96
CA GLY A 158 12.12 -22.24 39.16
C GLY A 158 13.43 -21.43 39.20
N TYR A 159 14.18 -21.39 38.09
CA TYR A 159 15.36 -20.54 37.94
C TYR A 159 15.02 -19.16 37.39
N LEU A 160 15.87 -18.17 37.63
CA LEU A 160 15.78 -16.86 37.00
C LEU A 160 16.76 -16.74 35.83
N ALA A 161 16.23 -16.28 34.70
CA ALA A 161 17.01 -15.97 33.51
C ALA A 161 17.31 -14.47 33.45
N PHE A 162 18.59 -14.14 33.33
CA PHE A 162 19.09 -12.79 33.12
C PHE A 162 19.67 -12.64 31.71
N HIS A 163 19.55 -11.45 31.13
CA HIS A 163 19.88 -11.23 29.73
C HIS A 163 20.85 -10.06 29.53
N THR A 164 21.80 -10.29 28.62
CA THR A 164 22.74 -9.28 28.14
C THR A 164 22.53 -9.10 26.64
N TYR A 165 22.26 -7.87 26.21
CA TYR A 165 22.11 -7.52 24.80
C TYR A 165 23.28 -6.67 24.36
N SER A 166 23.94 -7.01 23.26
CA SER A 166 24.96 -6.17 22.63
C SER A 166 24.63 -5.98 21.16
N ALA A 167 24.77 -4.75 20.67
CA ALA A 167 24.62 -4.43 19.26
C ALA A 167 25.91 -3.81 18.72
N GLU A 168 26.42 -4.38 17.63
CA GLU A 168 27.57 -3.87 16.92
C GLU A 168 27.17 -3.56 15.47
N ILE A 169 27.39 -2.32 15.04
CA ILE A 169 27.21 -1.93 13.65
C ILE A 169 28.45 -2.38 12.88
N THR A 170 28.33 -3.50 12.16
CA THR A 170 29.43 -4.11 11.40
C THR A 170 29.62 -3.49 10.02
N ASP A 171 28.58 -2.87 9.45
CA ASP A 171 28.66 -2.20 8.15
C ASP A 171 29.14 -0.76 8.32
N THR A 172 30.36 -0.48 7.88
CA THR A 172 30.94 0.86 7.88
C THR A 172 30.80 1.56 6.53
N ASN A 173 30.13 0.94 5.56
CA ASN A 173 30.05 1.47 4.21
C ASN A 173 29.09 2.66 4.15
N ILE A 174 29.53 3.70 3.44
CA ILE A 174 28.68 4.85 3.13
C ILE A 174 27.68 4.39 2.06
N ARG A 175 26.39 4.44 2.39
CA ARG A 175 25.32 4.20 1.42
C ARG A 175 24.95 5.54 0.79
N SER A 176 25.35 5.71 -0.46
CA SER A 176 24.92 6.82 -1.31
C SER A 176 23.79 6.36 -2.21
N ARG A 177 22.71 7.13 -2.26
CA ARG A 177 21.66 6.97 -3.27
C ARG A 177 21.40 8.31 -3.91
N ASP A 178 21.73 8.41 -5.18
CA ASP A 178 21.27 9.49 -6.03
C ASP A 178 19.84 9.18 -6.47
N ALA A 179 18.89 10.02 -6.06
CA ALA A 179 17.55 9.94 -6.60
C ALA A 179 17.58 10.32 -8.09
N SER A 180 16.99 9.48 -8.93
CA SER A 180 16.98 9.68 -10.38
C SER A 180 16.35 11.02 -10.74
N ARG A 181 16.81 11.60 -11.85
CA ARG A 181 16.25 12.83 -12.41
C ARG A 181 15.12 12.45 -13.35
N THR A 182 13.94 13.04 -13.15
CA THR A 182 12.83 12.90 -14.08
C THR A 182 12.69 14.19 -14.87
N SER A 183 12.71 14.06 -16.19
CA SER A 183 12.46 15.15 -17.13
C SER A 183 11.23 14.80 -17.94
N GLY A 184 10.38 15.79 -18.19
CA GLY A 184 9.17 15.62 -18.99
C GLY A 184 8.88 16.83 -19.85
N VAL A 185 8.09 16.60 -20.89
CA VAL A 185 7.65 17.64 -21.83
C VAL A 185 6.12 17.72 -21.75
N GLU A 186 5.62 18.94 -21.65
CA GLU A 186 4.19 19.22 -21.54
C GLU A 186 3.75 20.07 -22.75
N LEU A 187 2.71 19.62 -23.44
CA LEU A 187 2.04 20.36 -24.51
C LEU A 187 0.60 20.65 -24.06
N GLY A 188 0.29 21.93 -23.92
CA GLY A 188 -1.04 22.44 -23.64
C GLY A 188 -1.64 23.09 -24.87
N VAL A 189 -2.87 22.74 -25.22
CA VAL A 189 -3.64 23.47 -26.23
C VAL A 189 -4.94 23.93 -25.59
N ALA A 190 -5.20 25.23 -25.66
CA ALA A 190 -6.43 25.85 -25.20
C ALA A 190 -7.17 26.47 -26.39
N TYR A 191 -8.48 26.24 -26.46
CA TYR A 191 -9.38 26.84 -27.44
C TYR A 191 -10.43 27.69 -26.72
N ASP A 192 -10.45 28.98 -27.04
CA ASP A 192 -11.59 29.87 -26.75
C ASP A 192 -12.59 29.71 -27.90
N MET A 193 -13.85 29.41 -27.58
CA MET A 193 -14.92 29.20 -28.56
C MET A 193 -15.85 30.41 -28.74
N GLY A 194 -15.60 31.52 -28.03
CA GLY A 194 -16.30 32.77 -28.29
C GLY A 194 -17.82 32.72 -28.14
N LYS A 195 -18.48 33.79 -28.60
CA LYS A 195 -19.86 34.17 -28.21
C LYS A 195 -20.98 33.19 -28.61
N ALA A 196 -20.72 32.09 -29.30
CA ALA A 196 -21.75 31.14 -29.73
C ALA A 196 -22.38 30.36 -28.57
N VAL A 197 -21.62 30.10 -27.51
CA VAL A 197 -22.12 29.54 -26.24
C VAL A 197 -21.39 30.27 -25.13
N LYS A 198 -22.10 31.04 -24.29
CA LYS A 198 -21.49 31.90 -23.26
C LYS A 198 -20.37 31.16 -22.50
N ARG A 199 -19.11 31.52 -22.80
CA ARG A 199 -17.89 31.21 -22.03
C ARG A 199 -17.60 29.71 -21.86
N PHE A 200 -17.46 28.99 -22.96
CA PHE A 200 -16.88 27.65 -22.93
C PHE A 200 -15.43 27.68 -23.41
N ASP A 201 -14.50 27.62 -22.45
CA ASP A 201 -13.08 27.45 -22.70
C ASP A 201 -12.70 26.00 -22.38
N TRP A 202 -12.05 25.31 -23.31
CA TRP A 202 -11.52 23.98 -23.04
C TRP A 202 -10.03 23.94 -23.31
N SER A 203 -9.31 23.22 -22.45
CA SER A 203 -7.86 23.02 -22.58
C SER A 203 -7.52 21.57 -22.32
N ILE A 204 -6.59 21.05 -23.12
CA ILE A 204 -6.00 19.72 -22.94
C ILE A 204 -4.52 19.93 -22.69
N ILE A 205 -4.02 19.32 -21.62
CA ILE A 205 -2.60 19.27 -21.29
C ILE A 205 -2.20 17.79 -21.31
N ALA A 206 -1.23 17.46 -22.15
CA ALA A 206 -0.65 16.14 -22.22
C ALA A 206 0.86 16.24 -22.06
N GLY A 207 1.45 15.33 -21.29
CA GLY A 207 2.89 15.26 -21.09
C GLY A 207 3.36 13.85 -20.78
N VAL A 208 4.64 13.61 -21.04
CA VAL A 208 5.39 12.37 -20.77
C VAL A 208 6.56 12.69 -19.87
#